data_AF-K1SBB5-F1
#
_entry.id   AF-K1SBB5-F1
#
_cell.length_a   1.000
_cell.length_b   1.000
_cell.length_c   1.000
_cell.angle_alpha   90.00
_cell.angle_beta   90.00
_cell.angle_gamma   90.00
#
_symmetry.space_group_name_H-M   'P 1'
#
loop_
_entity.id
_entity.type
_entity.pdbx_description
1 polymer ?
#
loop_
_entity_poly.entity_id
_entity_poly.type
_entity_poly.pdbx_seq_one_letter_code
_entity_poly.pdbx_strand_id
1 'polypeptide(L)' 'NEVFMTLKKTGHSSVEMKLYPGDRHELLNEIDRDAVTKDITDWLNGQTGSSHVENAAEAVSEK' A
#
# COMPACT_ATOMS: atom_id res chain seq x y z
N ASN A 1 -18.99 2.93 1.18
CA ASN A 1 -17.78 3.24 1.99
C ASN A 1 -18.16 3.74 3.40
N GLU A 2 -19.22 3.20 4.00
CA GLU A 2 -19.76 3.68 5.29
C GLU A 2 -18.75 3.55 6.44
N VAL A 3 -18.08 2.40 6.56
CA VAL A 3 -17.05 2.15 7.58
C VAL A 3 -15.91 3.17 7.50
N PHE A 4 -15.39 3.44 6.30
CA PHE A 4 -14.33 4.43 6.09
C PHE A 4 -14.75 5.82 6.56
N MET A 5 -15.97 6.24 6.22
CA MET A 5 -16.50 7.54 6.66
C MET A 5 -16.64 7.60 8.18
N THR A 6 -17.07 6.52 8.82
CA THR A 6 -17.18 6.44 10.28
C THR A 6 -15.81 6.52 10.97
N LEU A 7 -14.79 5.84 10.43
CA LEU A 7 -13.42 5.92 10.95
C LEU A 7 -12.87 7.35 10.88
N LYS A 8 -13.05 8.03 9.74
CA LYS A 8 -12.65 9.44 9.59
C LYS A 8 -13.41 10.36 10.56
N LYS A 9 -14.73 10.19 10.70
CA LYS A 9 -15.58 10.99 11.60
C LYS A 9 -15.22 10.83 13.08
N THR A 10 -14.69 9.68 13.48
CA THR A 10 -14.34 9.36 14.88
C THR A 10 -12.90 9.73 15.25
N GLY A 11 -12.18 10.44 14.38
CA GLY A 11 -10.86 11.00 14.69
C GLY A 11 -9.69 10.07 14.38
N HIS A 12 -9.90 8.97 13.66
CA HIS A 12 -8.79 8.15 13.16
C HIS A 12 -8.05 8.92 12.06
N SER A 13 -6.82 9.36 12.37
CA SER A 13 -6.00 10.19 11.48
C SER A 13 -5.45 9.40 10.30
N SER A 14 -5.02 8.16 10.56
CA SER A 14 -4.34 7.28 9.60
C SER A 14 -5.32 6.32 8.94
N VAL A 15 -6.16 6.83 8.05
CA VAL A 15 -7.19 6.02 7.35
C VAL A 15 -7.24 6.42 5.88
N GLU A 16 -7.05 5.45 5.02
CA GLU A 16 -7.10 5.57 3.56
C GLU A 16 -8.00 4.49 2.95
N MET A 17 -8.49 4.73 1.73
CA MET A 17 -9.30 3.79 0.97
C MET A 17 -8.89 3.87 -0.50
N LYS A 18 -8.43 2.74 -1.05
CA LYS A 18 -8.17 2.56 -2.47
C LYS A 18 -9.09 1.44 -2.98
N LEU A 19 -9.81 1.71 -4.07
CA LEU A 19 -10.65 0.73 -4.75
C LEU A 19 -9.96 0.28 -6.03
N TYR A 20 -10.07 -1.01 -6.33
CA TYR A 20 -9.52 -1.65 -7.52
C TYR A 20 -10.70 -2.12 -8.39
N PRO A 21 -11.19 -1.28 -9.33
CA PRO A 21 -12.43 -1.55 -10.04
C PRO A 21 -12.28 -2.70 -11.02
N GLY A 22 -13.17 -3.69 -10.92
CA GLY A 22 -13.18 -4.85 -11.83
C GLY A 22 -12.42 -6.07 -11.31
N ASP A 23 -11.68 -5.93 -10.21
CA ASP A 23 -10.89 -7.01 -9.65
C ASP A 23 -11.71 -7.92 -8.72
N ARG A 24 -11.20 -9.15 -8.54
CA ARG A 24 -11.76 -10.13 -7.61
C ARG A 24 -11.36 -9.81 -6.17
N HIS A 25 -12.04 -10.46 -5.22
CA HIS A 25 -11.75 -10.31 -3.79
C HIS A 25 -10.40 -10.91 -3.34
N GLU A 26 -9.58 -11.39 -4.28
CA GLU A 26 -8.27 -12.00 -4.03
C GLU A 26 -7.13 -11.19 -4.66
N LEU A 27 -7.15 -9.86 -4.55
CA LEU A 27 -6.18 -8.92 -5.15
C LEU A 27 -4.69 -9.35 -5.04
N LEU A 28 -4.30 -9.94 -3.90
CA LEU A 28 -2.91 -10.42 -3.69
C LEU A 28 -2.57 -11.70 -4.45
N ASN A 29 -3.55 -12.36 -5.07
CA ASN A 29 -3.40 -13.54 -5.92
C ASN A 29 -3.60 -13.22 -7.41
N GLU A 30 -3.83 -11.96 -7.76
CA GLU A 30 -4.08 -11.52 -9.13
C GLU A 30 -2.82 -10.94 -9.80
N ILE A 31 -2.95 -10.49 -11.05
CA ILE A 31 -1.86 -9.93 -11.86
C ILE A 31 -1.28 -8.63 -11.28
N ASP A 32 -2.09 -7.90 -10.53
CA ASP A 32 -1.77 -6.62 -9.89
C ASP A 32 -1.25 -6.79 -8.46
N ARG A 33 -0.99 -8.03 -8.00
CA ARG A 33 -0.41 -8.33 -6.67
C ARG A 33 0.73 -7.39 -6.29
N ASP A 34 1.68 -7.16 -7.20
CA ASP A 34 2.87 -6.37 -6.89
C ASP A 34 2.51 -4.89 -6.68
N ALA A 35 1.53 -4.36 -7.42
CA ALA A 35 1.01 -3.00 -7.22
C ALA A 35 0.27 -2.90 -5.87
N VAL A 36 -0.63 -3.84 -5.59
CA VAL A 36 -1.39 -3.89 -4.32
C VAL A 36 -0.44 -4.01 -3.12
N THR A 37 0.60 -4.84 -3.24
CA THR A 37 1.64 -5.01 -2.21
C THR A 37 2.41 -3.71 -1.99
N LYS A 38 2.74 -2.99 -3.06
CA LYS A 38 3.42 -1.69 -2.97
C LYS A 38 2.54 -0.67 -2.25
N ASP A 39 1.26 -0.57 -2.61
CA ASP A 39 0.33 0.38 -1.96
C ASP A 39 0.21 0.12 -0.45
N ILE A 40 0.13 -1.15 -0.02
CA ILE A 40 0.11 -1.52 1.39
C ILE A 40 1.42 -1.12 2.08
N THR A 41 2.56 -1.41 1.44
CA THR A 41 3.89 -1.14 2.00
C THR A 41 4.15 0.36 2.13
N ASP A 42 3.79 1.14 1.11
CA ASP A 42 3.89 2.60 1.12
C ASP A 42 3.06 3.20 2.27
N TRP A 43 1.82 2.71 2.45
CA TRP A 43 0.96 3.16 3.53
C TRP A 43 1.57 2.86 4.92
N LEU A 44 2.09 1.66 5.12
CA LEU A 44 2.75 1.25 6.37
C LEU A 44 3.99 2.08 6.67
N ASN A 45 4.85 2.30 5.67
CA ASN A 45 6.05 3.13 5.81
C ASN A 45 5.70 4.57 6.21
N GLY A 46 4.61 5.12 5.65
CA GLY A 46 4.07 6.41 6.03
C GLY A 46 3.62 6.49 7.49
N GLN A 47 3.19 5.37 8.10
CA GLN A 47 2.77 5.33 9.50
C GLN A 47 3.94 5.25 10.48
N THR A 48 5.01 4.56 10.11
CA THR A 48 6.14 4.32 11.02
C THR A 48 7.20 5.42 10.98
N GLY A 49 7.04 6.43 10.12
CA GLY A 49 8.08 7.42 9.85
C GLY A 49 9.36 6.79 9.28
N SER A 50 9.26 5.54 8.81
CA SER A 50 10.37 4.83 8.19
C SER A 50 10.60 5.46 6.82
N SER A 51 11.59 6.34 6.72
CA SER A 51 12.15 6.75 5.44
C SER A 51 12.64 5.49 4.74
N HIS A 52 12.05 5.17 3.59
CA HIS A 52 12.47 4.06 2.75
C HIS A 52 13.98 4.18 2.49
N VAL A 53 14.77 3.23 2.99
CA VAL A 53 16.12 3.01 2.47
C VAL A 53 15.90 2.19 1.21
N GLU A 54 16.06 2.80 0.05
CA GLU A 54 16.15 2.07 -1.22
C GLU A 54 17.35 1.13 -1.13
N ASN A 55 17.12 -0.13 -0.76
CA ASN A 55 18.13 -1.16 -0.86
C ASN A 55 18.27 -1.54 -2.34
N ALA A 56 19.24 -0.89 -2.98
CA ALA A 56 20.23 -1.51 -3.86
C ALA A 56 19.78 -2.76 -4.63
N ALA A 57 18.90 -2.60 -5.62
CA ALA A 57 18.70 -3.59 -6.68
C ALA A 57 19.41 -3.21 -7.99
N GLU A 58 20.15 -2.10 -8.02
CA GLU A 58 20.89 -1.63 -9.20
C GLU A 58 22.41 -1.80 -9.05
N ALA A 59 22.84 -2.90 -8.43
CA ALA A 59 24.23 -3.36 -8.42
C ALA A 59 24.34 -4.78 -9.03
N VAL A 60 23.80 -4.95 -10.24
CA VAL A 60 24.19 -6.05 -11.14
C VAL A 60 24.58 -5.44 -12.48
N SER A 61 25.68 -4.70 -12.49
CA SER A 61 26.52 -4.45 -13.65
C SER A 61 27.90 -4.07 -13.12
N GLU A 62 28.94 -4.67 -13.68
CA GLU A 62 30.37 -4.61 -13.30
C GLU A 62 30.85 -5.71 -12.34
N LYS A 63 31.00 -6.92 -12.89
CA LYS A 63 32.31 -7.43 -13.34
C LYS A 63 32.15 -8.61 -14.29
#